data_AF-I5AVJ0-F1
#
_entry.id   AF-I5AVJ0-F1
#
_cell.length_a   1.000
_cell.length_b   1.000
_cell.length_c   1.000
_cell.angle_alpha   90.00
_cell.angle_beta   90.00
_cell.angle_gamma   90.00
#
_symmetry.space_group_name_H-M   'P 1'
#
loop_
_entity.id
_entity.type
_entity.pdbx_description
1 polymer ?
#
loop_
_entity_poly.entity_id
_entity_poly.type
_entity_poly.pdbx_seq_one_letter_code
_entity_poly.pdbx_strand_id
1 'polypeptide(L)'
;MRKNEYTSVEEFVSQYTGVWNPAEGHWLGLDFVYGGVEYRLQTGSMYNAEDTILEDGRLAKYGLYKKRALSGCYIKSKEKDYELLGEYADMNDLLKSRTIGNVPFEEVIMDENTELIGQD
;
A
#
# COMPACT_ATOMS: atom_id res chain seq x y z
N MET A 1 12.28 -9.38 -17.00
CA MET A 1 11.89 -7.99 -17.31
C MET A 1 11.23 -7.47 -16.06
N ARG A 2 11.75 -6.39 -15.48
CA ARG A 2 11.24 -5.81 -14.23
C ARG A 2 9.79 -5.38 -14.44
N LYS A 3 8.90 -5.70 -13.49
CA LYS A 3 7.47 -5.36 -13.58
C LYS A 3 7.08 -4.10 -12.81
N ASN A 4 8.03 -3.51 -12.09
CA ASN A 4 7.92 -2.16 -11.52
C ASN A 4 8.87 -1.22 -12.27
N GLU A 5 8.46 0.05 -12.38
CA GLU A 5 9.21 1.09 -13.09
C GLU A 5 10.18 1.86 -12.18
N TYR A 6 10.06 1.70 -10.85
CA TYR A 6 10.91 2.41 -9.89
C TYR A 6 12.36 1.94 -9.95
N THR A 7 13.27 2.90 -10.06
CA THR A 7 14.71 2.64 -10.02
C THR A 7 15.31 2.79 -8.62
N SER A 8 14.58 3.45 -7.70
CA SER A 8 14.98 3.63 -6.31
C SER A 8 13.77 3.79 -5.37
N VAL A 9 13.99 3.58 -4.06
CA VAL A 9 13.00 3.87 -3.02
C VAL A 9 12.64 5.35 -2.98
N GLU A 10 13.63 6.23 -3.21
CA GLU A 10 13.45 7.68 -3.23
C GLU A 10 12.50 8.12 -4.35
N GLU A 11 12.63 7.50 -5.52
CA GLU A 11 11.72 7.70 -6.65
C GLU A 11 10.29 7.27 -6.30
N PHE A 12 10.12 6.08 -5.72
CA PHE A 12 8.82 5.61 -5.24
C PHE A 12 8.19 6.59 -4.24
N VAL A 13 8.95 7.01 -3.21
CA VAL A 13 8.44 7.94 -2.20
C VAL A 13 8.05 9.27 -2.82
N SER A 14 8.88 9.81 -3.72
CA SER A 14 8.64 11.08 -4.40
C SER A 14 7.39 11.05 -5.27
N GLN A 15 7.16 9.95 -5.98
CA GLN A 15 5.95 9.74 -6.78
C GLN A 15 4.71 9.56 -5.89
N TYR A 16 4.76 8.65 -4.90
CA TYR A 16 3.63 8.35 -4.03
C TYR A 16 3.16 9.57 -3.21
N THR A 17 4.10 10.39 -2.73
CA THR A 17 3.80 11.59 -1.95
C THR A 17 3.49 12.83 -2.80
N GLY A 18 3.56 12.74 -4.13
CA GLY A 18 3.29 13.84 -5.05
C GLY A 18 4.38 14.93 -5.10
N VAL A 19 5.57 14.68 -4.54
CA VAL A 19 6.70 15.63 -4.56
C VAL A 19 7.20 15.86 -5.99
N TRP A 20 7.13 14.85 -6.85
CA TRP A 20 7.61 14.94 -8.23
C TRP A 20 6.63 15.62 -9.19
N ASN A 21 5.33 15.58 -8.90
CA ASN A 21 4.31 16.27 -9.70
C ASN A 21 3.19 16.86 -8.81
N PRO A 22 3.39 18.03 -8.18
CA PRO A 22 2.42 18.64 -7.27
C PRO A 22 1.10 19.05 -7.96
N ALA A 23 1.05 19.04 -9.29
CA ALA A 23 -0.15 19.37 -10.07
C ALA A 23 -1.17 18.22 -10.13
N GLU A 24 -0.76 16.97 -9.88
CA GLU A 24 -1.64 15.79 -9.94
C GLU A 24 -2.09 15.28 -8.56
N GLY A 25 -1.59 15.88 -7.48
CA GLY A 25 -1.95 15.47 -6.11
C GLY A 25 -1.15 14.25 -5.62
N HIS A 26 -1.34 13.92 -4.35
CA HIS A 26 -0.80 12.70 -3.74
C HIS A 26 -1.66 11.52 -4.15
N TRP A 27 -1.05 10.36 -4.43
CA TRP A 27 -1.82 9.16 -4.74
C TRP A 27 -2.66 8.76 -3.54
N LEU A 28 -3.95 8.53 -3.78
CA LEU A 28 -4.85 8.03 -2.73
C LEU A 28 -4.61 6.54 -2.50
N GLY A 29 -4.25 5.80 -3.55
CA GLY A 29 -3.90 4.39 -3.44
C GLY A 29 -2.96 3.92 -4.54
N LEU A 30 -2.16 2.90 -4.21
CA LEU A 30 -1.32 2.14 -5.12
C LEU A 30 -1.65 0.67 -4.96
N ASP A 31 -2.11 0.05 -6.04
CA ASP A 31 -2.38 -1.37 -6.12
C ASP A 31 -1.18 -2.09 -6.75
N PHE A 32 -0.71 -3.16 -6.11
CA PHE A 32 0.45 -3.94 -6.58
C PHE A 32 0.31 -5.42 -6.27
N VAL A 33 0.99 -6.27 -7.04
CA VAL A 33 1.03 -7.72 -6.85
C VAL A 33 2.44 -8.13 -6.45
N TYR A 34 2.55 -8.89 -5.36
CA TYR A 34 3.80 -9.49 -4.90
C TYR A 34 3.57 -10.95 -4.49
N GLY A 35 4.41 -11.86 -4.98
CA GLY A 35 4.26 -13.30 -4.71
C GLY A 35 2.90 -13.88 -5.17
N GLY A 36 2.29 -13.30 -6.20
CA GLY A 36 0.98 -13.72 -6.72
C GLY A 36 -0.22 -13.26 -5.88
N VAL A 37 0.00 -12.39 -4.89
CA VAL A 37 -1.04 -11.81 -4.04
C VAL A 37 -1.16 -10.32 -4.34
N GLU A 38 -2.39 -9.83 -4.44
CA GLU A 38 -2.69 -8.43 -4.66
C GLU A 38 -2.77 -7.67 -3.33
N TYR A 39 -2.15 -6.50 -3.29
CA TYR A 39 -2.07 -5.61 -2.15
C TYR A 39 -2.42 -4.20 -2.59
N ARG A 40 -2.82 -3.39 -1.60
CA ARG A 40 -3.07 -1.97 -1.78
C ARG A 40 -2.40 -1.17 -0.68
N LEU A 41 -1.62 -0.17 -1.08
CA LEU A 41 -1.13 0.87 -0.21
C LEU A 41 -2.03 2.10 -0.34
N GLN A 42 -2.71 2.49 0.72
CA GLN A 42 -3.69 3.58 0.74
C GLN A 42 -3.19 4.73 1.62
N THR A 43 -3.38 5.96 1.15
CA THR A 43 -3.27 7.17 1.98
C THR A 43 -4.56 7.33 2.79
N GLY A 44 -4.42 7.36 4.10
CA GLY A 44 -5.51 7.35 5.08
C GLY A 44 -6.21 6.00 5.24
N SER A 45 -7.25 5.99 6.07
CA SER A 45 -8.10 4.82 6.27
C SER A 45 -8.96 4.52 5.04
N MET A 46 -8.90 3.29 4.53
CA MET A 46 -9.68 2.86 3.35
C MET A 46 -11.19 2.80 3.62
N TYR A 47 -11.57 2.50 4.86
CA TYR A 47 -12.96 2.12 5.18
C TYR A 47 -13.60 2.93 6.29
N ASN A 48 -12.82 3.77 6.98
CA ASN A 48 -13.32 4.61 8.07
C ASN A 48 -13.18 6.07 7.64
N ALA A 49 -14.07 6.92 8.14
CA ALA A 49 -14.04 8.36 7.85
C ALA A 49 -12.87 9.08 8.55
N GLU A 50 -12.32 8.47 9.60
CA GLU A 50 -11.22 9.01 10.40
C GLU A 50 -10.05 8.03 10.40
N ASP A 51 -8.84 8.58 10.44
CA ASP A 51 -7.60 7.82 10.55
C ASP A 51 -7.40 7.28 11.97
N THR A 52 -6.81 6.09 12.07
CA THR A 52 -6.51 5.45 13.35
C THR A 52 -5.45 6.24 14.11
N ILE A 53 -5.64 6.42 15.43
CA ILE A 53 -4.59 6.89 16.33
C ILE A 53 -3.77 5.66 16.75
N LEU A 54 -2.50 5.63 16.38
CA LEU A 54 -1.56 4.55 16.73
C LEU A 54 -1.24 4.56 18.24
N GLU A 55 -0.65 3.48 18.74
CA GLU A 55 -0.30 3.32 20.16
C GLU A 55 0.65 4.40 20.68
N ASP A 56 1.47 4.98 19.80
CA ASP A 56 2.39 6.08 20.11
C ASP A 56 1.73 7.48 20.05
N GLY A 57 0.42 7.53 19.77
CA GLY A 57 -0.38 8.75 19.69
C GLY A 57 -0.32 9.47 18.34
N ARG A 58 0.42 8.96 17.35
CA ARG A 58 0.46 9.53 15.99
C ARG A 58 -0.75 9.06 15.17
N LEU A 59 -1.19 9.88 14.22
CA LEU A 59 -2.23 9.50 13.26
C LEU A 59 -1.65 8.62 12.14
N ALA A 60 -2.33 7.51 11.85
CA ALA A 60 -2.02 6.62 10.74
C ALA A 60 -2.31 7.29 9.40
N LYS A 61 -1.28 7.62 8.64
CA LYS A 61 -1.41 8.23 7.31
C LYS A 61 -1.39 7.23 6.17
N TYR A 62 -0.84 6.04 6.40
CA TYR A 62 -0.70 5.01 5.38
C TYR A 62 -1.27 3.70 5.90
N GLY A 63 -2.17 3.09 5.15
CA GLY A 63 -2.67 1.75 5.42
C GLY A 63 -2.20 0.79 4.34
N LEU A 64 -1.66 -0.36 4.75
CA LEU A 64 -1.32 -1.45 3.85
C LEU A 64 -2.35 -2.55 3.97
N TYR A 65 -2.90 -2.96 2.83
CA TYR A 65 -3.98 -3.92 2.76
C TYR A 65 -3.66 -5.06 1.81
N LYS A 66 -4.26 -6.22 2.06
CA LYS A 66 -4.20 -7.41 1.22
C LYS A 66 -5.58 -7.70 0.65
N LYS A 67 -5.67 -7.93 -0.65
CA LYS A 67 -6.93 -8.35 -1.27
C LYS A 67 -7.31 -9.74 -0.77
N ARG A 68 -8.55 -9.90 -0.32
CA ARG A 68 -9.07 -11.22 0.07
C ARG A 68 -9.18 -12.09 -1.17
N ALA A 69 -8.67 -13.31 -1.09
CA ALA A 69 -8.91 -14.30 -2.13
C ALA A 69 -10.42 -14.60 -2.15
N LEU A 70 -11.11 -14.23 -3.23
CA LEU A 70 -12.52 -14.58 -3.42
C LEU A 70 -12.63 -16.10 -3.53
N SER A 71 -12.96 -16.76 -2.41
CA SER A 71 -13.15 -18.21 -2.38
C SER A 71 -14.44 -18.56 -3.10
N GLY A 72 -14.43 -18.72 -4.43
CA GLY A 72 -15.39 -19.50 -5.25
C GLY A 72 -16.90 -19.25 -5.08
N CYS A 73 -17.31 -18.29 -4.27
CA CYS A 73 -18.68 -18.04 -3.89
C CYS A 73 -18.91 -16.57 -4.15
N TYR A 74 -19.64 -16.25 -5.23
CA TYR A 74 -20.20 -14.94 -5.47
C TYR A 74 -21.22 -14.62 -4.37
N ILE A 75 -20.75 -14.28 -3.18
CA ILE A 75 -21.56 -13.59 -2.20
C ILE A 75 -21.39 -12.11 -2.53
N LYS A 76 -22.45 -11.50 -3.06
CA LYS A 76 -22.61 -10.04 -3.06
C LYS A 76 -22.76 -9.56 -1.61
N SER A 77 -21.72 -9.72 -0.80
CA SER A 77 -21.67 -9.11 0.52
C SER A 77 -21.05 -7.73 0.37
N LYS A 78 -21.56 -6.76 1.13
CA LYS A 78 -20.92 -5.44 1.33
C LYS A 78 -19.64 -5.58 2.17
N GLU A 79 -18.91 -6.68 2.01
CA GLU A 79 -17.72 -6.96 2.79
C GLU A 79 -16.52 -6.28 2.16
N LYS A 80 -15.58 -5.92 3.02
CA LYS A 80 -14.34 -5.25 2.65
C LYS A 80 -13.50 -6.19 1.79
N ASP A 81 -13.34 -5.87 0.51
CA ASP A 81 -12.53 -6.65 -0.45
C ASP A 81 -11.05 -6.76 -0.02
N TYR A 82 -10.62 -5.85 0.85
CA TYR A 82 -9.28 -5.77 1.38
C TYR A 82 -9.26 -5.99 2.90
N GLU A 83 -8.28 -6.76 3.35
CA GLU A 83 -7.92 -6.96 4.75
C GLU A 83 -6.77 -6.01 5.12
N LEU A 84 -6.93 -5.26 6.22
CA LEU A 84 -5.86 -4.41 6.73
C LEU A 84 -4.73 -5.27 7.29
N LEU A 85 -3.52 -5.06 6.80
CA LEU A 85 -2.31 -5.69 7.30
C LEU A 85 -1.61 -4.83 8.36
N GLY A 86 -1.57 -3.51 8.15
CA GLY A 86 -0.91 -2.58 9.06
C GLY A 86 -1.12 -1.13 8.68
N GLU A 87 -0.94 -0.25 9.67
CA GLU A 87 -1.10 1.19 9.56
C GLU A 87 0.16 1.91 10.06
N TYR A 88 0.54 3.00 9.40
CA TYR A 88 1.79 3.70 9.64
C TYR A 88 1.59 5.21 9.64
N ALA A 89 2.26 5.91 10.55
CA ALA A 89 2.15 7.36 10.69
C ALA A 89 2.94 8.12 9.63
N ASP A 90 4.01 7.53 9.10
CA ASP A 90 4.84 8.13 8.06
C ASP A 90 5.43 7.08 7.10
N MET A 91 6.06 7.57 6.02
CA MET A 91 6.61 6.73 4.96
C MET A 91 7.80 5.90 5.42
N ASN A 92 8.61 6.41 6.37
CA ASN A 92 9.76 5.66 6.87
C ASN A 92 9.30 4.47 7.74
N ASP A 93 8.23 4.64 8.53
CA ASP A 93 7.60 3.55 9.27
C ASP A 93 7.04 2.48 8.33
N LEU A 94 6.40 2.90 7.24
CA LEU A 94 5.92 1.99 6.19
C LEU A 94 7.07 1.22 5.53
N LEU A 95 8.11 1.91 5.04
CA LEU A 95 9.23 1.31 4.30
C LEU A 95 9.96 0.25 5.14
N LYS A 96 10.09 0.48 6.44
CA LYS A 96 10.72 -0.44 7.40
C LYS A 96 9.78 -1.53 7.91
N SER A 97 8.48 -1.43 7.63
CA SER A 97 7.50 -2.42 8.06
C SER A 97 7.77 -3.77 7.40
N ARG A 98 7.49 -4.86 8.13
CA ARG A 98 7.76 -6.24 7.70
C ARG A 98 6.48 -7.05 7.51
N THR A 99 5.41 -6.37 7.15
CA THR A 99 4.05 -6.88 7.27
C THR A 99 3.69 -7.85 6.13
N ILE A 100 4.45 -7.81 5.03
CA ILE A 100 4.35 -8.77 3.93
C ILE A 100 5.50 -9.78 4.07
N GLY A 101 5.18 -11.00 4.50
CA GLY A 101 6.14 -12.12 4.51
C GLY A 101 7.40 -11.91 5.38
N ASN A 102 7.36 -11.01 6.37
CA ASN A 102 8.52 -10.60 7.18
C ASN A 102 9.66 -9.91 6.39
N VAL A 103 9.35 -9.39 5.19
CA VAL A 103 10.27 -8.65 4.31
C VAL A 103 9.99 -7.15 4.46
N PRO A 104 11.01 -6.29 4.58
CA PRO A 104 10.83 -4.84 4.57
C PRO A 104 10.03 -4.38 3.37
N PHE A 105 9.08 -3.48 3.55
CA PHE A 105 8.25 -2.99 2.45
C PHE A 105 9.10 -2.34 1.35
N GLU A 106 10.19 -1.67 1.70
CA GLU A 106 11.14 -1.12 0.72
C GLU A 106 11.75 -2.18 -0.20
N GLU A 107 12.00 -3.39 0.31
CA GLU A 107 12.48 -4.52 -0.49
C GLU A 107 11.33 -5.10 -1.34
N VAL A 108 10.12 -5.20 -0.77
CA VAL A 108 8.92 -5.67 -1.48
C VAL A 108 8.61 -4.79 -2.70
N ILE A 109 8.50 -3.48 -2.52
CA ILE A 109 8.11 -2.57 -3.60
C ILE A 109 9.21 -2.46 -4.68
N MET A 110 10.47 -2.69 -4.32
CA MET A 110 11.60 -2.69 -5.26
C MET A 110 11.82 -4.04 -5.96
N ASP A 111 11.29 -5.14 -5.42
CA ASP A 111 11.47 -6.50 -5.94
C ASP A 111 11.06 -6.60 -7.42
N GLU A 112 11.90 -7.21 -8.25
CA GLU A 112 11.68 -7.29 -9.70
C GLU A 112 10.39 -8.02 -10.10
N ASN A 113 9.88 -8.87 -9.21
CA ASN A 113 8.64 -9.62 -9.37
C ASN A 113 7.41 -8.85 -8.90
N THR A 114 7.60 -7.70 -8.24
CA THR A 114 6.49 -6.81 -7.88
C THR A 114 5.96 -6.13 -9.13
N GLU A 115 4.66 -6.28 -9.35
CA GLU A 115 3.93 -5.74 -10.49
C GLU A 115 2.99 -4.64 -10.02
N LEU A 116 3.13 -3.43 -10.56
CA LEU A 116 2.19 -2.34 -10.30
C LEU A 116 0.96 -2.55 -11.19
N ILE A 117 -0.23 -2.58 -10.59
CA ILE A 117 -1.47 -2.89 -11.32
C ILE A 117 -2.41 -1.68 -11.45
N GLY A 118 -2.27 -0.67 -10.58
CA GLY A 118 -3.10 0.53 -10.64
C GLY A 118 -2.67 1.58 -9.62
N GLN A 119 -3.00 2.84 -9.92
CA GLN A 119 -2.79 3.99 -9.05
C GLN A 119 -3.99 4.94 -9.18
N ASP A 120 -4.34 5.63 -8.09
CA ASP A 120 -5.44 6.62 -8.02
C ASP A 120 -4.92 8.07 -7.92
#